data_AF-A0A7W6H8Z4-F1
#
_entry.id   AF-A0A7W6H8Z4-F1
#
_cell.length_a   1.000
_cell.length_b   1.000
_cell.length_c   1.000
_cell.angle_alpha   90.00
_cell.angle_beta   90.00
_cell.angle_gamma   90.00
#
_symmetry.space_group_name_H-M   'P 1'
#
loop_
_entity.id
_entity.type
_entity.pdbx_description
1 polymer ?
#
loop_
_entity_poly.entity_id
_entity_poly.type
_entity_poly.pdbx_seq_one_letter_code
_entity_poly.pdbx_strand_id
1 'polypeptide(L)'
;MPPVLQAREAPWASAARQDEALLDAIAHTVSGPFHLIHPGRFAENLGSFQNALRDHGVAGCVYFGKKANKAGAWLREVARLGEAVDVASVPELAHCLANGIRGEDIGVTGAAKSDELL
;
A
#
# COMPACT_ATOMS: atom_id res chain seq x y z
N MET A 1 -8.35 -26.70 17.82
CA MET A 1 -8.51 -26.04 16.49
C MET A 1 -7.71 -24.75 16.53
N PRO A 2 -6.90 -24.43 15.51
CA PRO A 2 -6.28 -23.11 15.43
C PRO A 2 -7.38 -22.04 15.30
N PRO A 3 -7.18 -20.84 15.86
CA PRO A 3 -8.12 -19.74 15.68
C PRO A 3 -8.26 -19.42 14.19
N VAL A 4 -9.50 -19.39 13.70
CA VAL A 4 -9.80 -18.98 12.33
C VAL A 4 -9.95 -17.46 12.34
N LEU A 5 -9.02 -16.76 11.70
CA LEU A 5 -9.17 -15.32 11.48
C LEU A 5 -10.14 -15.11 10.32
N GLN A 6 -11.27 -14.45 10.59
CA GLN A 6 -12.18 -14.02 9.54
C GLN A 6 -11.58 -12.83 8.79
N ALA A 7 -11.60 -12.89 7.46
CA ALA A 7 -11.22 -11.77 6.63
C ALA A 7 -12.16 -10.60 6.90
N ARG A 8 -11.60 -9.43 7.23
CA ARG A 8 -12.37 -8.20 7.37
C ARG A 8 -12.67 -7.65 5.99
N GLU A 9 -13.94 -7.61 5.64
CA GLU A 9 -14.38 -7.03 4.38
C GLU A 9 -14.80 -5.56 4.56
N ALA A 10 -14.43 -4.73 3.59
CA ALA A 10 -14.85 -3.33 3.53
C ALA A 10 -16.20 -3.21 2.79
N PRO A 11 -17.12 -2.34 3.24
CA PRO A 11 -18.39 -2.12 2.55
C PRO A 11 -18.24 -1.77 1.05
N TRP A 12 -17.21 -0.98 0.69
CA TRP A 12 -16.94 -0.65 -0.72
C TRP A 12 -16.64 -1.89 -1.56
N ALA A 13 -15.96 -2.90 -0.99
CA ALA A 13 -15.57 -4.10 -1.72
C ALA A 13 -16.78 -4.99 -1.98
N SER A 14 -17.67 -5.11 -0.99
CA SER A 14 -18.96 -5.80 -1.18
C SER A 14 -19.83 -5.08 -2.20
N ALA A 15 -19.94 -3.75 -2.11
CA ALA A 15 -20.71 -2.94 -3.05
C ALA A 15 -20.17 -3.06 -4.49
N ALA A 16 -18.86 -2.92 -4.68
CA ALA A 16 -18.23 -3.03 -6.00
C ALA A 16 -18.42 -4.42 -6.63
N ARG A 17 -18.45 -5.50 -5.84
CA ARG A 17 -18.71 -6.85 -6.35
C ARG A 17 -20.18 -7.11 -6.71
N GLN A 18 -21.10 -6.36 -6.11
CA GLN A 18 -22.53 -6.47 -6.40
C GLN A 18 -22.95 -5.60 -7.59
N ASP A 19 -22.09 -4.69 -8.03
CA ASP A 19 -22.33 -3.81 -9.18
C ASP A 19 -21.76 -4.41 -10.47
N GLU A 20 -22.49 -5.38 -11.04
CA GLU A 20 -22.09 -6.07 -12.28
C GLU A 20 -21.93 -5.08 -13.45
N ALA A 21 -22.79 -4.06 -13.54
CA ALA A 21 -22.74 -3.07 -14.60
C ALA A 21 -21.44 -2.25 -14.57
N LEU A 22 -21.00 -1.84 -13.38
CA LEU A 22 -19.70 -1.18 -13.21
C LEU A 22 -18.54 -2.10 -13.63
N LEU A 23 -18.55 -3.35 -13.17
CA LEU A 23 -17.47 -4.29 -13.46
C LEU A 23 -17.37 -4.62 -14.95
N ASP A 24 -18.51 -4.81 -15.62
CA ASP A 24 -18.59 -5.03 -17.07
C ASP A 24 -18.09 -3.82 -17.86
N ALA A 25 -18.47 -2.60 -17.44
CA ALA A 25 -17.99 -1.37 -18.07
C ALA A 25 -16.47 -1.24 -17.96
N ILE A 26 -15.88 -1.56 -16.81
CA ILE A 26 -14.42 -1.55 -16.63
C ILE A 26 -13.79 -2.64 -17.49
N ALA A 27 -14.29 -3.88 -17.44
CA ALA A 27 -13.77 -5.01 -18.22
C ALA A 27 -13.74 -4.70 -19.72
N HIS A 28 -14.83 -4.10 -20.23
CA HIS A 28 -14.94 -3.68 -21.61
C HIS A 28 -13.92 -2.58 -21.94
N THR A 29 -13.82 -1.55 -21.09
CA THR A 29 -12.90 -0.42 -21.29
C THR A 29 -11.44 -0.85 -21.27
N VAL A 30 -11.06 -1.72 -20.34
CA VAL A 30 -9.67 -2.21 -20.22
C VAL A 30 -9.37 -3.39 -21.16
N SER A 31 -10.39 -3.93 -21.83
CA SER A 31 -10.30 -5.09 -22.73
C SER A 31 -9.62 -6.31 -22.09
N GLY A 32 -9.95 -6.62 -20.83
CA GLY A 32 -9.33 -7.72 -20.12
C GLY A 32 -9.60 -7.74 -18.60
N PRO A 33 -8.95 -8.66 -17.87
CA PRO A 33 -9.04 -8.70 -16.41
C PRO A 33 -8.39 -7.46 -15.81
N PHE A 34 -8.92 -7.03 -14.66
CA PHE A 34 -8.43 -5.85 -13.94
C PHE A 34 -8.38 -6.10 -12.44
N HIS A 35 -7.59 -5.28 -11.75
CA HIS A 35 -7.59 -5.18 -10.30
C HIS A 35 -8.30 -3.89 -9.89
N LEU A 36 -9.26 -3.98 -8.97
CA LEU A 36 -9.84 -2.81 -8.32
C LEU A 36 -9.06 -2.52 -7.04
N ILE A 37 -8.62 -1.27 -6.88
CA ILE A 37 -7.89 -0.80 -5.71
C ILE A 37 -8.57 0.41 -5.11
N HIS A 38 -8.56 0.54 -3.79
CA HIS A 38 -9.16 1.67 -3.09
C HIS A 38 -8.13 2.39 -2.20
N PRO A 39 -7.48 3.45 -2.71
CA PRO A 39 -6.46 4.22 -1.98
C PRO A 39 -6.94 4.71 -0.60
N GLY A 40 -8.19 5.18 -0.49
CA GLY A 40 -8.75 5.62 0.80
C GLY A 40 -8.74 4.53 1.88
N ARG A 41 -9.09 3.28 1.55
CA ARG A 41 -9.04 2.16 2.49
C ARG A 41 -7.61 1.81 2.90
N PHE A 42 -6.65 1.95 1.99
CA PHE A 42 -5.24 1.81 2.32
C PHE A 42 -4.81 2.87 3.33
N ALA A 43 -5.20 4.13 3.12
CA ALA A 43 -4.91 5.22 4.04
C ALA A 43 -5.53 5.01 5.43
N GLU A 44 -6.78 4.54 5.51
CA GLU A 44 -7.44 4.18 6.78
C GLU A 44 -6.67 3.08 7.53
N ASN A 45 -6.23 2.05 6.82
CA ASN A 45 -5.47 0.95 7.40
C ASN A 45 -4.12 1.44 7.92
N LEU A 46 -3.39 2.23 7.11
CA LEU A 46 -2.11 2.82 7.49
C LEU A 46 -2.26 3.72 8.74
N GLY A 47 -3.27 4.57 8.76
CA GLY A 47 -3.60 5.40 9.91
C GLY A 47 -3.96 4.59 11.17
N SER A 48 -4.60 3.42 11.01
CA SER A 48 -4.91 2.54 12.14
C SER A 48 -3.64 1.96 12.79
N PHE A 49 -2.60 1.65 12.01
CA PHE A 49 -1.30 1.24 12.56
C PHE A 49 -0.61 2.37 13.31
N GLN A 50 -0.58 3.58 12.72
CA GLN A 50 -0.04 4.78 13.38
C GLN A 50 -0.75 5.05 14.72
N ASN A 51 -2.08 5.00 14.72
CA ASN A 51 -2.89 5.22 15.91
C ASN A 51 -2.54 4.19 16.99
N ALA A 52 -2.39 2.91 16.63
CA ALA A 52 -2.00 1.88 17.59
C ALA A 52 -0.64 2.16 18.24
N LEU A 53 0.36 2.62 17.46
CA LEU A 53 1.66 3.02 18.01
C LEU A 53 1.52 4.18 19.00
N ARG A 54 0.78 5.22 18.61
CA ARG A 54 0.54 6.41 19.44
C ARG A 54 -0.20 6.08 20.74
N ASP A 55 -1.27 5.29 20.65
CA ASP A 55 -2.13 4.95 21.78
C ASP A 55 -1.37 4.13 22.85
N HIS A 56 -0.29 3.44 22.45
CA HIS A 56 0.58 2.69 23.35
C HIS A 56 1.91 3.41 23.67
N GLY A 57 2.08 4.67 23.24
CA GLY A 57 3.29 5.46 23.50
C GLY A 57 4.55 4.91 22.83
N VAL A 58 4.42 4.14 21.74
CA VAL A 58 5.56 3.60 20.99
C VAL A 58 6.01 4.63 19.97
N ALA A 59 7.23 5.14 20.14
CA ALA A 59 7.86 6.00 19.14
C ALA A 59 8.26 5.18 17.91
N GLY A 60 7.71 5.52 16.73
CA GLY A 60 8.01 4.85 15.48
C GLY A 60 7.13 5.31 14.33
N CYS A 61 7.40 4.78 13.14
CA CYS A 61 6.61 4.97 11.92
C CYS A 61 6.35 3.63 11.23
N VAL A 62 5.41 3.62 10.29
CA VAL A 62 4.98 2.43 9.57
C VAL A 62 5.60 2.45 8.17
N TYR A 63 6.44 1.45 7.90
CA TYR A 63 7.02 1.26 6.57
C TYR A 63 6.10 0.38 5.71
N PHE A 64 5.51 0.96 4.66
CA PHE A 64 4.80 0.17 3.67
C PHE A 64 5.79 -0.66 2.84
N GLY A 65 5.70 -1.98 2.90
CA GLY A 65 6.56 -2.88 2.13
C GLY A 65 6.23 -2.84 0.63
N LYS A 66 7.07 -2.18 -0.17
CA LYS A 66 6.80 -1.89 -1.59
C LYS A 66 6.68 -3.15 -2.46
N LYS A 67 7.34 -4.22 -2.06
CA LYS A 67 7.26 -5.54 -2.72
C LYS A 67 5.85 -6.14 -2.70
N ALA A 68 5.08 -5.86 -1.65
CA ALA A 68 3.75 -6.46 -1.48
C ALA A 68 2.77 -6.02 -2.56
N ASN A 69 2.87 -4.76 -3.01
CA ASN A 69 2.06 -4.26 -4.10
C ASN A 69 2.77 -3.12 -4.84
N LYS A 70 2.85 -3.25 -6.18
CA LYS A 70 3.65 -2.33 -6.99
C LYS A 70 2.94 -1.06 -7.45
N ALA A 71 1.62 -0.94 -7.28
CA ALA A 71 0.85 0.18 -7.80
C ALA A 71 1.28 1.52 -7.17
N GLY A 72 1.42 2.56 -8.00
CA GLY A 72 1.83 3.91 -7.56
C GLY A 72 0.78 4.62 -6.70
N ALA A 73 -0.49 4.22 -6.80
CA ALA A 73 -1.58 4.82 -6.01
C ALA A 73 -1.35 4.72 -4.49
N TRP A 74 -0.66 3.67 -4.03
CA TRP A 74 -0.31 3.49 -2.62
C TRP A 74 0.72 4.51 -2.15
N LEU A 75 1.74 4.78 -2.97
CA LEU A 75 2.82 5.70 -2.64
C LEU A 75 2.31 7.11 -2.41
N ARG A 76 1.31 7.55 -3.18
CA ARG A 76 0.69 8.87 -3.00
C ARG A 76 -0.02 9.00 -1.66
N GLU A 77 -0.70 7.93 -1.21
CA GLU A 77 -1.33 7.92 0.12
C GLU A 77 -0.29 7.88 1.24
N VAL A 78 0.79 7.11 1.09
CA VAL A 78 1.91 7.11 2.05
C VAL A 78 2.51 8.52 2.17
N ALA A 79 2.82 9.15 1.04
CA ALA A 79 3.35 10.52 0.99
C ALA A 79 2.39 11.52 1.64
N ARG A 80 1.09 11.44 1.32
CA ARG A 80 0.05 12.30 1.88
C ARG A 80 -0.08 12.16 3.40
N LEU A 81 0.16 10.96 3.94
CA LEU A 81 0.09 10.66 5.37
C LEU A 81 1.42 10.91 6.11
N GLY A 82 2.50 11.26 5.39
CA GLY A 82 3.82 11.48 5.98
C GLY A 82 4.46 10.21 6.55
N GLU A 83 4.18 9.06 5.92
CA GLU A 83 4.70 7.75 6.35
C GLU A 83 5.86 7.25 5.48
N ALA A 84 6.42 6.12 5.89
CA ALA A 84 7.63 5.57 5.30
C ALA A 84 7.35 4.41 4.33
N VAL A 85 8.32 4.11 3.46
CA VAL A 85 8.29 2.99 2.52
C VAL A 85 9.52 2.13 2.70
N ASP A 86 9.31 0.81 2.75
CA ASP A 86 10.39 -0.17 2.65
C ASP A 86 10.55 -0.62 1.20
N VAL A 87 11.76 -0.47 0.66
CA VAL A 87 12.12 -0.86 -0.71
C VAL A 87 13.24 -1.88 -0.70
N ALA A 88 13.38 -2.63 -1.79
CA ALA A 88 14.49 -3.57 -1.93
C ALA A 88 15.11 -3.61 -3.32
N SER A 89 14.85 -2.60 -4.14
CA SER A 89 15.40 -2.51 -5.49
C SER A 89 15.51 -1.05 -5.91
N VAL A 90 16.46 -0.74 -6.80
CA VAL A 90 16.62 0.61 -7.38
C VAL A 90 15.31 1.09 -8.04
N PRO A 91 14.57 0.27 -8.82
CA PRO A 91 13.29 0.70 -9.39
C PRO A 91 12.24 1.04 -8.34
N GLU A 92 12.20 0.34 -7.21
CA GLU A 92 11.28 0.67 -6.11
C GLU A 92 11.67 2.00 -5.45
N LEU A 93 12.96 2.22 -5.18
CA LEU A 93 13.47 3.48 -4.66
C LEU A 93 13.12 4.66 -5.57
N ALA A 94 13.46 4.55 -6.85
CA ALA A 94 13.17 5.58 -7.85
C ALA A 94 11.66 5.88 -7.95
N HIS A 95 10.82 4.84 -7.90
CA HIS A 95 9.37 5.00 -7.93
C HIS A 95 8.82 5.70 -6.68
N CYS A 96 9.41 5.47 -5.50
CA CYS A 96 9.04 6.18 -4.27
C CYS A 96 9.36 7.67 -4.35
N LEU A 97 10.59 8.01 -4.77
CA LEU A 97 11.01 9.39 -4.96
C LEU A 97 10.11 10.11 -5.97
N ALA A 98 9.78 9.46 -7.08
CA ALA A 98 8.90 10.00 -8.12
C ALA A 98 7.44 10.25 -7.66
N ASN A 99 7.01 9.62 -6.55
CA ASN A 99 5.68 9.83 -5.97
C ASN A 99 5.69 10.68 -4.69
N GLY A 100 6.81 11.35 -4.39
CA GLY A 100 6.89 12.35 -3.32
C GLY A 100 7.26 11.79 -1.93
N ILE A 101 7.74 10.55 -1.85
CA ILE A 101 8.33 10.04 -0.61
C ILE A 101 9.71 10.69 -0.41
N ARG A 102 9.98 11.20 0.79
CA ARG A 102 11.27 11.82 1.12
C ARG A 102 12.32 10.74 1.31
N GLY A 103 13.57 11.01 0.94
CA GLY A 103 14.64 10.01 1.05
C GLY A 103 14.85 9.47 2.47
N GLU A 104 14.68 10.33 3.49
CA GLU A 104 14.75 9.95 4.91
C GLU A 104 13.60 9.04 5.38
N ASP A 105 12.51 8.99 4.62
CA ASP A 105 11.34 8.13 4.88
C ASP A 105 11.37 6.84 4.02
N ILE A 106 12.53 6.49 3.45
CA ILE A 106 12.71 5.27 2.65
C ILE A 106 13.74 4.34 3.32
N GLY A 107 13.27 3.18 3.76
CA GLY A 107 14.10 2.10 4.28
C GLY A 107 14.51 1.15 3.16
N VAL A 108 15.77 0.70 3.14
CA VAL A 108 16.26 -0.28 2.16
C VAL A 108 16.59 -1.60 2.86
N THR A 109 15.65 -2.55 2.90
CA THR A 109 15.82 -3.82 3.66
C THR A 109 16.14 -5.05 2.81
N GLY A 110 16.33 -4.89 1.49
CA GLY A 110 16.73 -6.00 0.60
C GLY A 110 17.96 -6.78 1.09
N ALA A 111 17.87 -8.11 1.16
CA ALA A 111 18.95 -8.98 1.66
C ALA A 111 20.16 -9.05 0.70
N ALA A 112 19.91 -8.98 -0.61
CA ALA A 112 20.93 -8.84 -1.64
C ALA A 112 20.77 -7.45 -2.28
N LYS A 113 21.60 -6.49 -1.86
CA LYS A 113 21.62 -5.13 -2.41
C LYS A 113 22.67 -5.09 -3.51
N SER A 114 22.34 -4.49 -4.65
CA SER A 114 23.38 -4.04 -5.58
C SER A 114 24.15 -2.88 -4.94
N ASP A 115 25.37 -2.62 -5.43
CA ASP A 115 26.16 -1.46 -4.99
C ASP A 115 25.41 -0.13 -5.19
N GLU A 116 24.47 -0.08 -6.14
CA GLU A 116 23.60 1.07 -6.40
C GLU A 116 22.58 1.35 -5.28
N LEU A 117 22.37 0.42 -4.35
CA LEU A 117 21.46 0.53 -3.18
C LEU A 117 22.20 0.66 -1.85
N LEU A 118 23.53 0.70 -1.87
CA LEU A 118 24.41 0.88 -0.72
C LEU A 118 24.89 2.33 -0.61
#